data_AF-A0A455SQN1-F1
#
_entry.id   AF-A0A455SQN1-F1
#
_cell.length_a   1.000
_cell.length_b   1.000
_cell.length_c   1.000
_cell.angle_alpha   90.00
_cell.angle_beta   90.00
_cell.angle_gamma   90.00
#
_symmetry.space_group_name_H-M   'P 1'
#
loop_
_entity.id
_entity.type
_entity.pdbx_description
1 polymer ?
#
loop_
_entity_poly.entity_id
_entity_poly.type
_entity_poly.pdbx_seq_one_letter_code
_entity_poly.pdbx_strand_id
1 'polypeptide(L)'
;MRRLFKRGMTIGALLALLFVLLNIFTPSAFAASTRESLQDCNALEVKLNGKQSPTYHCLSKEMQPAIFGRKCVNDGNDLVLYWNGPLYPPSTIPPGPILCVRGAGVLNLNQTFPDGHNWNDQASAWWAGCSAGAFYVDINEGGGAAYFSGGSGTSAPSANFPYGGVGNDQLSSIRLYSDC
;
A
#
# COMPACT_ATOMS: atom_id res chain seq x y z
N MET A 1 -58.21 68.34 40.63
CA MET A 1 -57.27 67.33 41.17
C MET A 1 -56.56 66.68 39.98
N ARG A 2 -55.25 66.93 39.78
CA ARG A 2 -54.12 65.98 40.04
C ARG A 2 -54.30 64.66 39.27
N ARG A 3 -53.42 64.11 38.41
CA ARG A 3 -51.96 64.20 38.13
C ARG A 3 -51.73 63.42 36.80
N LEU A 4 -50.92 63.89 35.85
CA LEU A 4 -49.46 63.71 35.68
C LEU A 4 -48.96 62.28 35.34
N PHE A 5 -48.06 62.25 34.35
CA PHE A 5 -47.01 61.28 33.98
C PHE A 5 -47.38 60.00 33.20
N LYS A 6 -46.86 59.90 31.97
CA LYS A 6 -45.71 59.04 31.64
C LYS A 6 -45.22 59.29 30.20
N ARG A 7 -44.10 60.00 30.08
CA ARG A 7 -43.19 59.96 28.92
C ARG A 7 -41.96 59.15 29.34
N GLY A 8 -41.49 58.26 28.47
CA GLY A 8 -40.15 57.69 28.59
C GLY A 8 -40.11 56.20 28.26
N MET A 9 -39.71 55.87 27.03
CA MET A 9 -38.93 54.67 26.68
C MET A 9 -38.67 54.65 25.17
N THR A 10 -37.73 55.46 24.69
CA THR A 10 -37.21 55.37 23.31
C THR A 10 -35.72 55.69 23.28
N ILE A 11 -34.92 55.07 24.15
CA ILE A 11 -33.46 55.12 24.10
C ILE A 11 -32.95 53.76 24.57
N GLY A 12 -32.95 52.76 23.68
CA GLY A 12 -32.49 51.41 24.02
C GLY A 12 -32.17 50.55 22.80
N ALA A 13 -32.77 50.84 21.65
CA ALA A 13 -32.56 50.06 20.42
C ALA A 13 -31.31 50.45 19.62
N LEU A 14 -30.66 51.59 19.89
CA LEU A 14 -29.56 52.08 19.05
C LEU A 14 -28.16 51.56 19.44
N LEU A 15 -28.00 50.99 20.64
CA LEU A 15 -26.70 50.50 21.13
C LEU A 15 -26.43 49.02 20.79
N ALA A 16 -27.44 48.24 20.41
CA ALA A 16 -27.26 46.84 20.01
C ALA A 16 -26.79 46.66 18.56
N LEU A 17 -26.96 47.66 17.69
CA LEU A 17 -26.55 47.56 16.29
C LEU A 17 -25.06 47.82 16.06
N LEU A 18 -24.36 48.43 17.02
CA LEU A 18 -22.94 48.77 16.89
C LEU A 18 -22.00 47.59 17.18
N PHE A 19 -22.47 46.55 17.88
CA PHE A 19 -21.67 45.36 18.21
C PHE A 19 -21.63 44.29 17.10
N VAL A 20 -22.52 44.37 16.10
CA VAL A 20 -22.58 43.37 15.01
C VAL A 20 -21.61 43.71 13.87
N LEU A 21 -21.19 44.97 13.71
CA LEU A 21 -20.35 45.41 12.59
C LEU A 21 -18.83 45.28 12.81
N LEU A 22 -18.37 44.89 14.00
CA LEU A 22 -16.93 44.83 14.31
C LEU A 22 -16.27 43.44 14.13
N ASN A 23 -17.00 42.43 13.64
CA ASN A 23 -16.46 41.06 13.48
C ASN A 23 -16.05 40.67 12.04
N ILE A 24 -15.99 41.59 11.07
CA ILE A 24 -15.75 41.23 9.65
C ILE A 24 -14.27 41.35 9.21
N PHE A 25 -13.37 41.87 10.05
CA PHE A 25 -11.95 41.96 9.72
C PHE A 25 -11.11 40.94 10.51
N THR A 26 -11.29 39.66 10.22
CA THR A 26 -10.25 38.66 10.53
C THR A 26 -9.24 38.66 9.38
N PRO A 27 -7.99 39.12 9.59
CA PRO A 27 -6.95 38.91 8.61
C PRO A 27 -6.74 37.41 8.48
N SER A 28 -6.97 36.86 7.29
CA SER A 28 -6.57 35.50 6.95
C SER A 28 -5.06 35.41 7.13
N ALA A 29 -4.65 34.82 8.25
CA ALA A 29 -3.28 34.42 8.47
C ALA A 29 -2.92 33.47 7.32
N PHE A 30 -2.08 33.95 6.40
CA PHE A 30 -1.44 33.10 5.43
C PHE A 30 -0.60 32.11 6.23
N ALA A 31 -1.01 30.84 6.24
CA ALA A 31 -0.17 29.77 6.73
C ALA A 31 1.13 29.82 5.94
N ALA A 32 2.22 30.22 6.60
CA ALA A 32 3.54 30.14 6.04
C ALA A 32 3.79 28.66 5.77
N SER A 33 3.79 28.28 4.49
CA SER A 33 4.22 26.97 4.03
C SER A 33 5.67 26.80 4.47
N THR A 34 5.89 26.12 5.58
CA THR A 34 7.20 25.64 5.99
C THR A 34 7.73 24.78 4.85
N ARG A 35 8.77 25.26 4.18
CA ARG A 35 9.55 24.48 3.22
C ARG A 35 10.17 23.32 4.00
N GLU A 36 9.50 22.19 4.05
CA GLU A 36 10.17 20.93 4.38
C GLU A 36 11.33 20.75 3.40
N SER A 37 12.48 20.37 3.95
CA SER A 37 13.72 20.21 3.20
C SER A 37 13.53 19.20 2.08
N LEU A 38 13.41 19.69 0.85
CA LEU A 38 13.30 18.94 -0.41
C LEU A 38 14.59 18.18 -0.79
N GLN A 39 15.54 18.00 0.15
CA GLN A 39 16.84 17.42 -0.17
C GLN A 39 16.82 15.94 -0.55
N ASP A 40 15.72 15.21 -0.30
CA ASP A 40 15.65 13.75 -0.51
C ASP A 40 14.43 13.23 -1.30
N CYS A 41 13.64 14.10 -1.97
CA CYS A 41 12.48 13.66 -2.74
C CYS A 41 12.56 14.08 -4.22
N ASN A 42 12.14 13.18 -5.12
CA ASN A 42 11.86 13.56 -6.50
C ASN A 42 10.60 14.43 -6.47
N ALA A 43 10.69 15.72 -6.80
CA ALA A 43 9.54 16.60 -6.74
C ALA A 43 8.84 16.69 -8.10
N LEU A 44 7.52 16.49 -8.12
CA LEU A 44 6.68 16.89 -9.25
C LEU A 44 6.24 18.34 -9.03
N GLU A 45 6.69 19.24 -9.91
CA GLU A 45 6.20 20.61 -9.96
C GLU A 45 4.96 20.67 -10.87
N VAL A 46 3.79 21.00 -10.30
CA VAL A 46 2.58 21.23 -11.08
C VAL A 46 2.38 22.73 -11.25
N LYS A 47 2.56 23.22 -12.48
CA LYS A 47 2.21 24.59 -12.87
C LYS A 47 0.78 24.62 -13.41
N LEU A 48 -0.13 25.19 -12.63
CA LEU A 48 -1.46 25.54 -13.12
C LEU A 48 -1.36 26.87 -13.88
N ASN A 49 -1.99 26.97 -15.05
CA ASN A 49 -2.02 28.20 -15.85
C ASN A 49 -2.81 29.29 -15.10
N GLY A 50 -2.12 30.13 -14.33
CA GLY A 50 -2.69 31.20 -13.52
C GLY A 50 -1.64 31.97 -12.70
N LYS A 51 -2.08 32.94 -11.89
CA LYS A 51 -1.20 33.71 -10.98
C LYS A 51 -0.87 32.99 -9.67
N GLN A 52 -1.30 31.73 -9.51
CA GLN A 52 -1.05 30.95 -8.30
C GLN A 52 0.40 30.46 -8.25
N SER A 53 0.95 30.35 -7.05
CA SER A 53 2.29 29.81 -6.85
C SER A 53 2.34 28.31 -7.21
N PRO A 54 3.45 27.81 -7.76
CA PRO A 54 3.62 26.38 -8.07
C PRO A 54 3.41 25.52 -6.82
N THR A 55 2.73 24.38 -6.99
CA THR A 55 2.59 23.36 -5.94
C THR A 55 3.62 22.27 -6.20
N TYR A 56 4.38 21.91 -5.16
CA TYR A 56 5.35 20.82 -5.21
C TYR A 56 4.76 19.61 -4.50
N HIS A 57 4.65 18.50 -5.21
CA HIS A 57 4.39 17.21 -4.59
C HIS A 57 5.71 16.45 -4.52
N CYS A 58 6.16 16.12 -3.31
CA CYS A 58 7.19 15.09 -3.19
C CYS A 58 6.59 13.79 -3.73
N LEU A 59 7.10 13.34 -4.88
CA LEU A 59 6.97 11.95 -5.26
C LEU A 59 7.82 11.22 -4.24
N SER A 60 7.16 10.60 -3.25
CA SER A 60 7.82 9.71 -2.29
C SER A 60 8.74 8.83 -3.11
N LYS A 61 10.04 8.85 -2.77
CA LYS A 61 11.11 8.04 -3.35
C LYS A 61 10.48 6.71 -3.72
N GLU A 62 10.29 6.53 -5.03
CA GLU A 62 9.44 5.51 -5.66
C GLU A 62 9.42 4.30 -4.75
N MET A 63 8.31 4.18 -3.99
CA MET A 63 8.19 3.19 -2.93
C MET A 63 8.26 1.89 -3.71
N GLN A 64 9.46 1.30 -3.78
CA GLN A 64 9.66 0.06 -4.54
C GLN A 64 8.50 -0.84 -4.16
N PRO A 65 7.85 -1.49 -5.15
CA PRO A 65 6.68 -2.30 -4.87
C PRO A 65 7.04 -3.15 -3.67
N ALA A 66 6.26 -2.99 -2.60
CA ALA A 66 6.68 -3.47 -1.31
C ALA A 66 6.92 -4.99 -1.36
N ILE A 67 6.42 -5.67 -2.40
CA ILE A 67 6.72 -7.03 -2.84
C ILE A 67 7.41 -7.05 -4.21
N PHE A 68 8.39 -7.94 -4.40
CA PHE A 68 9.04 -8.17 -5.69
C PHE A 68 9.55 -9.61 -5.83
N GLY A 69 9.72 -10.05 -7.08
CA GLY A 69 10.33 -11.34 -7.41
C GLY A 69 11.80 -11.19 -7.84
N ARG A 70 12.65 -12.11 -7.41
CA ARG A 70 14.09 -12.13 -7.69
C ARG A 70 14.63 -13.56 -7.84
N LYS A 71 15.86 -13.66 -8.32
CA LYS A 71 16.64 -14.90 -8.22
C LYS A 71 16.89 -15.23 -6.75
N CYS A 72 16.75 -16.50 -6.39
CA CYS A 72 16.94 -16.94 -5.03
C CYS A 72 18.39 -16.78 -4.55
N VAL A 73 18.51 -16.25 -3.34
CA VAL A 73 19.73 -16.27 -2.52
C VAL A 73 19.44 -17.15 -1.31
N ASN A 74 20.43 -17.92 -0.85
CA ASN A 74 20.28 -18.86 0.27
C ASN A 74 20.18 -18.11 1.62
N ASP A 75 19.11 -17.33 1.83
CA ASP A 75 18.86 -16.58 3.05
C ASP A 75 17.64 -17.07 3.84
N GLY A 76 16.81 -17.92 3.24
CA GLY A 76 15.70 -18.61 3.91
C GLY A 76 14.53 -17.72 4.33
N ASN A 77 14.53 -16.45 3.93
CA ASN A 77 13.49 -15.49 4.32
C ASN A 77 12.45 -15.28 3.22
N ASP A 78 12.74 -15.73 2.00
CA ASP A 78 11.87 -15.54 0.84
C ASP A 78 10.79 -16.62 0.77
N LEU A 79 9.62 -16.26 0.25
CA LEU A 79 8.72 -17.24 -0.35
C LEU A 79 9.39 -17.77 -1.61
N VAL A 80 9.55 -19.07 -1.70
CA VAL A 80 10.15 -19.75 -2.86
C VAL A 80 9.06 -20.46 -3.64
N LEU A 81 8.97 -20.18 -4.94
CA LEU A 81 8.15 -20.93 -5.89
C LEU A 81 9.05 -21.81 -6.75
N TYR A 82 8.62 -23.05 -6.93
CA TYR A 82 9.26 -24.01 -7.82
C TYR A 82 8.36 -24.25 -9.02
N TRP A 83 8.93 -24.10 -10.21
CA TRP A 83 8.22 -24.37 -11.46
C TRP A 83 7.82 -25.84 -11.54
N ASN A 84 8.77 -26.72 -11.22
CA ASN A 84 8.56 -28.15 -11.25
C ASN A 84 8.30 -28.66 -9.83
N GLY A 85 7.36 -29.59 -9.71
CA GLY A 85 7.12 -30.38 -8.52
C GLY A 85 7.15 -31.88 -8.86
N PRO A 86 6.98 -32.77 -7.87
CA PRO A 86 6.77 -32.47 -6.45
C PRO A 86 8.08 -32.26 -5.67
N LEU A 87 7.99 -31.56 -4.53
CA LEU A 87 8.98 -31.60 -3.44
C LEU A 87 8.91 -32.97 -2.76
N TYR A 88 9.72 -33.94 -3.21
CA TYR A 88 9.78 -35.27 -2.60
C TYR A 88 11.21 -35.85 -2.59
N PRO A 89 11.82 -36.08 -1.40
CA PRO A 89 11.43 -35.61 -0.07
C PRO A 89 11.43 -34.06 0.03
N PRO A 90 10.85 -33.45 1.07
CA PRO A 90 10.79 -31.98 1.25
C PRO A 90 12.16 -31.27 1.29
N SER A 91 13.27 -32.02 1.28
CA SER A 91 14.63 -31.52 1.16
C SER A 91 15.20 -31.53 -0.26
N THR A 92 14.54 -32.17 -1.23
CA THR A 92 15.03 -32.26 -2.60
C THR A 92 14.38 -31.16 -3.43
N ILE A 93 15.19 -30.18 -3.82
CA ILE A 93 14.77 -29.12 -4.72
C ILE A 93 14.61 -29.75 -6.12
N PRO A 94 13.41 -29.71 -6.71
CA PRO A 94 13.19 -30.22 -8.05
C PRO A 94 14.01 -29.41 -9.06
N PRO A 95 14.55 -30.05 -10.12
CA PRO A 95 15.27 -29.33 -11.16
C PRO A 95 14.30 -28.37 -11.86
N GLY A 96 14.71 -27.15 -12.14
CA GLY A 96 13.91 -26.17 -12.88
C GLY A 96 14.13 -24.73 -12.41
N PRO A 97 13.43 -23.77 -13.04
CA PRO A 97 13.41 -22.40 -12.57
C PRO A 97 12.85 -22.29 -11.15
N ILE A 98 13.38 -21.34 -10.38
CA ILE A 98 12.99 -21.05 -9.01
C ILE A 98 12.86 -19.53 -8.87
N LEU A 99 11.71 -19.07 -8.37
CA LEU A 99 11.47 -17.67 -8.08
C LEU A 99 11.41 -17.45 -6.57
N CYS A 100 12.17 -16.47 -6.10
CA CYS A 100 12.08 -15.99 -4.74
C CYS A 100 11.30 -14.69 -4.68
N VAL A 101 10.33 -14.62 -3.78
CA VAL A 101 9.46 -13.46 -3.58
C VAL A 101 9.72 -12.92 -2.17
N ARG A 102 10.00 -11.62 -2.08
CA ARG A 102 10.23 -10.91 -0.82
C ARG A 102 9.34 -9.69 -0.73
N GLY A 103 9.01 -9.29 0.49
CA GLY A 103 8.32 -8.05 0.78
C GLY A 103 6.87 -8.21 1.21
N ALA A 104 6.09 -7.13 1.12
CA ALA A 104 4.67 -7.09 1.46
C ALA A 104 3.83 -6.47 0.35
N GLY A 105 2.60 -6.94 0.14
CA GLY A 105 1.71 -6.45 -0.92
C GLY A 105 1.36 -7.53 -1.93
N VAL A 106 0.91 -7.12 -3.12
CA VAL A 106 0.40 -8.02 -4.17
C VAL A 106 1.40 -8.10 -5.34
N LEU A 107 1.80 -9.31 -5.69
CA LEU A 107 2.64 -9.60 -6.84
C LEU A 107 1.82 -10.29 -7.93
N ASN A 108 1.75 -9.67 -9.10
CA ASN A 108 1.21 -10.29 -10.31
C ASN A 108 2.30 -11.16 -10.95
N LEU A 109 1.99 -12.43 -11.24
CA LEU A 109 2.92 -13.36 -11.86
C LEU A 109 2.90 -13.30 -13.39
N ASN A 110 1.93 -12.62 -13.99
CA ASN A 110 1.85 -12.34 -15.42
C ASN A 110 2.75 -11.16 -15.83
N GLN A 111 4.02 -11.25 -15.44
CA GLN A 111 5.09 -10.34 -15.86
C GLN A 111 6.39 -11.14 -16.01
N THR A 112 7.37 -10.58 -16.69
CA THR A 112 8.69 -11.20 -16.81
C THR A 112 9.54 -10.85 -15.58
N PHE A 113 10.08 -11.87 -14.93
CA PHE A 113 10.92 -11.72 -13.74
C PHE A 113 12.42 -11.67 -14.08
N PRO A 114 13.29 -11.30 -13.12
CA PRO A 114 14.75 -11.24 -13.33
C PRO A 114 15.41 -12.57 -13.72
N ASP A 115 14.72 -13.70 -13.54
CA ASP A 115 15.13 -15.01 -14.04
C ASP A 115 14.85 -15.21 -15.54
N GLY A 116 14.14 -14.28 -16.18
CA GLY A 116 13.80 -14.29 -17.60
C GLY A 116 12.47 -14.97 -17.91
N HIS A 117 11.70 -15.38 -16.90
CA HIS A 117 10.47 -16.15 -17.10
C HIS A 117 9.21 -15.40 -16.67
N ASN A 118 8.07 -15.81 -17.24
CA ASN A 118 6.73 -15.48 -16.76
C ASN A 118 6.25 -16.64 -15.89
N TRP A 119 5.79 -16.33 -14.67
CA TRP A 119 5.44 -17.32 -13.65
C TRP A 119 3.94 -17.59 -13.53
N ASN A 120 3.12 -16.94 -14.37
CA ASN A 120 1.69 -17.17 -14.41
C ASN A 120 1.38 -18.61 -14.83
N ASP A 121 0.64 -19.33 -14.00
CA ASP A 121 0.23 -20.71 -14.25
C ASP A 121 1.43 -21.67 -14.39
N GLN A 122 2.53 -21.41 -13.70
CA GLN A 122 3.75 -22.23 -13.79
C GLN A 122 4.18 -22.89 -12.48
N ALA A 123 3.76 -22.35 -11.33
CA ALA A 123 4.22 -22.85 -10.05
C ALA A 123 3.56 -24.21 -9.72
N SER A 124 4.39 -25.22 -9.48
CA SER A 124 3.96 -26.57 -9.06
C SER A 124 4.24 -26.86 -7.59
N ALA A 125 5.14 -26.12 -6.94
CA ALA A 125 5.39 -26.24 -5.50
C ALA A 125 5.88 -24.94 -4.89
N TRP A 126 5.84 -24.86 -3.56
CA TRP A 126 6.27 -23.69 -2.81
C TRP A 126 6.90 -24.03 -1.46
N TRP A 127 7.70 -23.11 -0.95
CA TRP A 127 8.22 -23.10 0.43
C TRP A 127 8.12 -21.68 0.97
N ALA A 128 7.44 -21.47 2.10
CA ALA A 128 7.07 -20.13 2.56
C ALA A 128 8.25 -19.31 3.09
N GLY A 129 9.35 -19.93 3.50
CA GLY A 129 10.30 -19.28 4.39
C GLY A 129 9.57 -18.70 5.61
N CYS A 130 9.93 -17.49 6.02
CA CYS A 130 9.20 -16.76 7.07
C CYS A 130 8.02 -15.93 6.55
N SER A 131 7.77 -15.93 5.24
CA SER A 131 6.69 -15.13 4.63
C SER A 131 5.32 -15.72 4.94
N ALA A 132 4.34 -14.86 5.23
CA ALA A 132 2.94 -15.24 5.40
C ALA A 132 2.06 -14.53 4.37
N GLY A 133 1.05 -15.22 3.85
CA GLY A 133 0.34 -14.71 2.68
C GLY A 133 -0.83 -15.55 2.17
N ALA A 134 -1.18 -15.26 0.92
CA ALA A 134 -2.17 -16.02 0.16
C ALA A 134 -1.76 -16.14 -1.32
N PHE A 135 -2.08 -17.29 -1.88
CA PHE A 135 -2.03 -17.62 -3.30
C PHE A 135 -3.39 -17.38 -3.93
N TYR A 136 -3.44 -16.89 -5.17
CA TYR A 136 -4.67 -16.58 -5.89
C TYR A 136 -4.66 -17.13 -7.31
N VAL A 137 -5.80 -17.67 -7.75
CA VAL A 137 -5.99 -18.23 -9.09
C VAL A 137 -5.96 -17.16 -10.17
N ASP A 138 -6.48 -15.96 -9.89
CA ASP A 138 -6.45 -14.86 -10.85
C ASP A 138 -5.45 -13.78 -10.42
N ILE A 139 -5.15 -12.86 -11.34
CA ILE A 139 -4.34 -11.69 -11.05
C ILE A 139 -5.04 -10.73 -10.07
N ASN A 140 -4.26 -9.94 -9.32
CA ASN A 140 -4.75 -8.92 -8.38
C ASN A 140 -5.72 -9.47 -7.32
N GLU A 141 -5.37 -10.59 -6.69
CA GLU A 141 -6.13 -11.21 -5.59
C GLU A 141 -7.52 -11.75 -5.99
N GLY A 142 -7.73 -12.07 -7.27
CA GLY A 142 -8.98 -12.63 -7.76
C GLY A 142 -9.06 -14.16 -7.66
N GLY A 143 -10.27 -14.69 -7.83
CA GLY A 143 -10.50 -16.12 -7.98
C GLY A 143 -10.40 -16.93 -6.68
N GLY A 144 -10.08 -18.23 -6.83
CA GLY A 144 -9.83 -19.12 -5.71
C GLY A 144 -8.56 -18.73 -4.94
N ALA A 145 -8.56 -18.93 -3.62
CA ALA A 145 -7.44 -18.56 -2.77
C ALA A 145 -6.97 -19.70 -1.86
N ALA A 146 -5.68 -19.68 -1.52
CA ALA A 146 -5.09 -20.57 -0.53
C ALA A 146 -4.13 -19.80 0.38
N TYR A 147 -4.41 -19.82 1.68
CA TYR A 147 -3.64 -19.11 2.69
C TYR A 147 -2.48 -19.97 3.20
N PHE A 148 -1.37 -19.32 3.51
CA PHE A 148 -0.22 -19.95 4.15
C PHE A 148 0.36 -19.03 5.22
N SER A 149 1.04 -19.63 6.19
CA SER A 149 1.72 -18.91 7.26
C SER A 149 3.18 -19.32 7.25
N GLY A 150 4.10 -18.35 7.30
CA GLY A 150 5.53 -18.64 7.31
C GLY A 150 6.00 -19.30 8.61
N GLY A 151 7.26 -19.72 8.63
CA GLY A 151 7.96 -20.25 9.79
C GLY A 151 9.45 -19.90 9.77
N SER A 152 10.19 -20.26 10.80
CA SER A 152 11.63 -19.98 10.86
C SER A 152 12.46 -21.17 10.35
N GLY A 153 13.41 -20.89 9.46
CA GLY A 153 14.37 -21.88 8.95
C GLY A 153 13.71 -23.12 8.33
N THR A 154 14.21 -24.30 8.66
CA THR A 154 13.75 -25.58 8.08
C THR A 154 12.34 -25.98 8.48
N SER A 155 11.72 -25.28 9.44
CA SER A 155 10.34 -25.51 9.87
C SER A 155 9.31 -24.75 9.05
N ALA A 156 9.76 -23.85 8.18
CA ALA A 156 8.88 -23.13 7.27
C ALA A 156 8.09 -24.12 6.39
N PRO A 157 6.77 -23.95 6.27
CA PRO A 157 5.95 -24.90 5.54
C PRO A 157 6.25 -24.88 4.05
N SER A 158 6.11 -26.05 3.45
CA SER A 158 6.13 -26.25 2.00
C SER A 158 5.02 -27.22 1.60
N ALA A 159 4.56 -27.08 0.36
CA ALA A 159 3.62 -28.01 -0.25
C ALA A 159 3.76 -28.00 -1.77
N ASN A 160 3.14 -28.98 -2.41
CA ASN A 160 2.91 -28.99 -3.86
C ASN A 160 1.53 -28.41 -4.15
N PHE A 161 1.35 -27.81 -5.32
CA PHE A 161 0.02 -27.59 -5.86
C PHE A 161 -0.55 -28.92 -6.40
N PRO A 162 -1.86 -29.17 -6.35
CA PRO A 162 -2.91 -28.30 -5.80
C PRO A 162 -2.79 -28.11 -4.27
N TYR A 163 -3.01 -26.89 -3.80
CA TYR A 163 -2.97 -26.53 -2.38
C TYR A 163 -4.13 -25.59 -2.06
N GLY A 164 -4.98 -25.98 -1.11
CA GLY A 164 -6.21 -25.24 -0.80
C GLY A 164 -7.10 -25.08 -2.03
N GLY A 165 -7.51 -23.84 -2.33
CA GLY A 165 -8.33 -23.50 -3.50
C GLY A 165 -7.54 -23.20 -4.79
N VAL A 166 -6.23 -23.45 -4.83
CA VAL A 166 -5.35 -23.17 -5.98
C VAL A 166 -4.86 -24.48 -6.58
N GLY A 167 -5.16 -24.72 -7.85
CA GLY A 167 -4.73 -25.91 -8.59
C GLY A 167 -3.25 -25.88 -9.00
N ASN A 168 -2.76 -26.99 -9.53
CA ASN A 168 -1.46 -27.02 -10.20
C ASN A 168 -1.52 -26.14 -11.44
N ASP A 169 -0.48 -25.32 -11.68
CA ASP A 169 -0.41 -24.45 -12.85
C ASP A 169 -1.63 -23.50 -12.96
N GLN A 170 -2.11 -23.02 -11.81
CA GLN A 170 -3.22 -22.04 -11.73
C GLN A 170 -2.85 -20.79 -10.93
N LEU A 171 -1.60 -20.64 -10.52
CA LEU A 171 -1.19 -19.51 -9.68
C LEU A 171 -0.91 -18.27 -10.55
N SER A 172 -1.70 -17.21 -10.37
CA SER A 172 -1.54 -15.96 -11.13
C SER A 172 -1.16 -14.74 -10.27
N SER A 173 -1.48 -14.73 -8.98
CA SER A 173 -0.98 -13.69 -8.07
C SER A 173 -0.76 -14.16 -6.64
N ILE A 174 0.07 -13.40 -5.92
CA ILE A 174 0.47 -13.67 -4.54
C ILE A 174 0.26 -12.40 -3.72
N ARG A 175 -0.27 -12.53 -2.50
CA ARG A 175 -0.19 -11.49 -1.49
C ARG A 175 0.70 -11.93 -0.35
N LEU A 176 1.68 -11.11 0.01
CA LEU A 176 2.43 -11.24 1.27
C LEU A 176 1.94 -10.18 2.25
N TYR A 177 1.66 -10.58 3.50
CA TYR A 177 1.10 -9.67 4.51
C TYR A 177 2.15 -8.84 5.24
N SER A 178 3.38 -9.36 5.33
CA SER A 178 4.50 -8.70 5.97
C SER A 178 5.79 -9.15 5.31
N ASP A 179 6.77 -8.26 5.29
CA ASP A 179 8.14 -8.65 4.97
C ASP A 179 8.74 -9.43 6.15
N CYS A 180 9.75 -10.23 5.82
CA CYS A 180 10.74 -10.69 6.76
C CYS A 180 11.95 -9.73 6.72
#